data_AF-A0A7W1RBH0-F1
#
_entry.id   AF-A0A7W1RBH0-F1
#
_cell.length_a   1.000
_cell.length_b   1.000
_cell.length_c   1.000
_cell.angle_alpha   90.00
_cell.angle_beta   90.00
_cell.angle_gamma   90.00
#
_symmetry.space_group_name_H-M   'P 1'
#
loop_
_entity.id
_entity.type
_entity.pdbx_description
1 polymer ?
#
loop_
_entity_poly.entity_id
_entity_poly.type
_entity_poly.pdbx_seq_one_letter_code
_entity_poly.pdbx_strand_id
1 'polypeptide(L)'
;MSASSIGAARGGGYARYLEAKTVSPERGDYYLTPDGELTQAQGRWLADRDTLGRLGIDPDGLVAGGDFVALMEGRDPGTGWFLRPEGAGGGRGGGIDVTFSAPKSVSTVWALSEPWQRQEIEAACARGRADRRVHARARPRGPPPLQRPGG
;
A
#
# COMPACT_ATOMS: atom_id res chain seq x y z
N MET A 1 12.82 6.31 -5.25
CA MET A 1 11.45 6.41 -4.71
C MET A 1 10.62 7.03 -5.80
N SER A 2 9.53 6.38 -6.16
CA SER A 2 8.53 6.92 -7.09
C SER A 2 7.20 7.03 -6.35
N ALA A 3 6.35 7.94 -6.81
CA ALA A 3 4.98 8.07 -6.33
C ALA A 3 4.05 8.15 -7.54
N SER A 4 3.02 7.29 -7.52
CA SER A 4 2.04 7.17 -8.59
C SER A 4 0.64 7.37 -8.00
N SER A 5 -0.16 8.23 -8.65
CA SER A 5 -1.56 8.40 -8.26
C SER A 5 -2.36 7.18 -8.70
N ILE A 6 -3.15 6.62 -7.79
CA ILE A 6 -4.10 5.57 -8.12
C ILE A 6 -5.40 6.25 -8.52
N GLY A 7 -5.81 6.06 -9.78
CA GLY A 7 -6.98 6.70 -10.35
C GLY A 7 -8.23 6.52 -9.48
N ALA A 8 -9.10 7.54 -9.44
CA ALA A 8 -10.36 7.46 -8.72
C ALA A 8 -11.16 6.23 -9.18
N ALA A 9 -11.78 5.53 -8.23
CA ALA A 9 -12.50 4.27 -8.46
C ALA A 9 -11.67 3.10 -9.03
N ARG A 10 -10.34 3.24 -9.22
CA ARG A 10 -9.46 2.14 -9.65
C ARG A 10 -8.79 1.39 -8.51
N GLY A 11 -8.90 1.91 -7.27
CA GLY A 11 -8.22 1.35 -6.11
C GLY A 11 -8.55 -0.12 -5.86
N GLY A 12 -9.84 -0.51 -5.95
CA GLY A 12 -10.23 -1.91 -5.76
C GLY A 12 -9.67 -2.87 -6.81
N GLY A 13 -9.53 -2.44 -8.07
CA GLY A 13 -8.89 -3.26 -9.12
C GLY A 13 -7.40 -3.43 -8.87
N TYR A 14 -6.72 -2.33 -8.51
CA TYR A 14 -5.31 -2.34 -8.16
C TYR A 14 -5.02 -3.17 -6.89
N ALA A 15 -5.90 -3.12 -5.89
CA ALA A 15 -5.79 -3.94 -4.69
C ALA A 15 -5.86 -5.43 -5.01
N ARG A 16 -6.83 -5.83 -5.84
CA ARG A 16 -6.97 -7.22 -6.32
C ARG A 16 -5.75 -7.65 -7.13
N TYR A 17 -5.16 -6.76 -7.94
CA TYR A 17 -3.92 -7.05 -8.65
C TYR A 17 -2.78 -7.42 -7.68
N LEU A 18 -2.56 -6.58 -6.65
CA LEU A 18 -1.50 -6.82 -5.65
C LEU A 18 -1.75 -8.09 -4.82
N GLU A 19 -3.00 -8.36 -4.43
CA GLU A 19 -3.36 -9.57 -3.67
C GLU A 19 -3.25 -10.85 -4.48
N ALA A 20 -3.52 -10.78 -5.78
CA ALA A 20 -3.52 -11.95 -6.64
C ALA A 20 -2.11 -12.39 -7.06
N LYS A 21 -1.05 -11.70 -6.59
CA LYS A 21 0.36 -12.08 -6.77
C LYS A 21 0.67 -12.46 -8.22
N THR A 22 0.24 -11.59 -9.13
CA THR A 22 0.27 -11.70 -10.60
C THR A 22 -0.48 -12.90 -11.20
N VAL A 23 -1.79 -12.72 -11.42
CA VAL A 23 -2.54 -13.55 -12.38
C VAL A 23 -2.18 -13.12 -13.80
N SER A 24 -2.08 -14.07 -14.73
CA SER A 24 -1.88 -13.78 -16.16
C SER A 24 -2.79 -12.64 -16.65
N PRO A 25 -2.27 -11.68 -17.46
CA PRO A 25 -1.03 -11.75 -18.22
C PRO A 25 0.20 -11.09 -17.54
N GLU A 26 0.08 -10.58 -16.31
CA GLU A 26 1.08 -9.70 -15.69
C GLU A 26 2.19 -10.47 -14.95
N ARG A 27 2.60 -11.62 -15.50
CA ARG A 27 3.62 -12.49 -14.92
C ARG A 27 4.99 -11.80 -15.05
N GLY A 28 5.45 -11.09 -14.01
CA GLY A 28 6.78 -10.45 -14.04
C GLY A 28 7.15 -9.49 -12.91
N ASP A 29 6.17 -9.01 -12.14
CA ASP A 29 6.44 -7.96 -11.14
C ASP A 29 7.04 -8.46 -9.81
N TYR A 30 6.99 -9.77 -9.56
CA TYR A 30 7.51 -10.39 -8.35
C TYR A 30 8.69 -11.31 -8.65
N TYR A 31 9.65 -11.32 -7.71
CA TYR A 31 10.79 -12.22 -7.77
C TYR A 31 10.34 -13.67 -7.58
N LEU A 32 11.06 -14.58 -8.24
CA LEU A 32 10.93 -16.01 -8.00
C LEU A 32 11.92 -16.45 -6.91
N THR A 33 11.56 -17.46 -6.14
CA THR A 33 12.51 -18.24 -5.35
C THR A 33 13.48 -18.95 -6.29
N PRO A 34 14.61 -19.48 -5.78
CA PRO A 34 15.50 -20.32 -6.58
C PRO A 34 14.79 -21.51 -7.26
N ASP A 35 13.72 -22.01 -6.65
CA ASP A 35 12.90 -23.12 -7.18
C ASP A 35 11.86 -22.67 -8.22
N GLY A 36 11.81 -21.38 -8.56
CA GLY A 36 10.88 -20.82 -9.54
C GLY A 36 9.50 -20.47 -8.97
N GLU A 37 9.31 -20.56 -7.66
CA GLU A 37 8.05 -20.21 -6.99
C GLU A 37 7.95 -18.69 -6.77
N LEU A 38 6.74 -18.13 -6.87
CA LEU A 38 6.55 -16.70 -6.63
C LEU A 38 6.81 -16.37 -5.15
N THR A 39 7.70 -15.41 -4.89
CA THR A 39 7.94 -14.92 -3.53
C THR A 39 7.62 -13.44 -3.40
N GLN A 40 6.71 -13.15 -2.47
CA GLN A 40 6.42 -11.81 -2.01
C GLN A 40 6.27 -11.87 -0.49
N ALA A 41 6.96 -10.95 0.21
CA ALA A 41 6.74 -10.76 1.63
C ALA A 41 5.29 -10.34 1.88
N GLN A 42 4.68 -10.90 2.93
CA GLN A 42 3.30 -10.59 3.28
C GLN A 42 3.15 -9.10 3.64
N GLY A 43 2.05 -8.49 3.20
CA GLY A 43 1.75 -7.09 3.48
C GLY A 43 1.59 -6.84 4.98
N ARG A 44 1.97 -5.65 5.43
CA ARG A 44 1.78 -5.18 6.81
C ARG A 44 1.08 -3.83 6.81
N TRP A 45 0.16 -3.65 7.76
CA TRP A 45 -0.45 -2.36 7.99
C TRP A 45 0.57 -1.39 8.58
N LEU A 46 0.67 -0.22 7.95
CA LEU A 46 1.49 0.86 8.44
C LEU A 46 0.56 2.03 8.73
N ALA A 47 0.17 2.21 9.99
CA ALA A 47 -0.56 3.35 10.55
C ALA A 47 -0.40 3.32 12.09
N ASP A 48 -0.79 4.37 12.79
CA ASP A 48 -0.86 4.31 14.26
C ASP A 48 -1.97 3.34 14.71
N ARG A 49 -1.78 2.77 15.91
CA ARG A 49 -2.69 1.76 16.47
C ARG A 49 -4.12 2.28 16.62
N ASP A 50 -4.29 3.55 16.99
CA ASP A 50 -5.61 4.16 17.15
C ASP A 50 -6.37 4.24 15.82
N THR A 51 -5.68 4.62 14.74
CA THR A 51 -6.28 4.66 13.39
C THR A 51 -6.70 3.27 12.92
N LEU A 52 -5.87 2.25 13.13
CA LEU A 52 -6.22 0.87 12.76
C LEU A 52 -7.36 0.33 13.62
N GLY A 53 -7.36 0.62 14.92
CA GLY A 53 -8.43 0.25 15.83
C GLY A 53 -9.79 0.84 15.45
N ARG A 54 -9.82 2.09 14.96
CA ARG A 54 -11.05 2.71 14.44
C ARG A 54 -11.62 2.02 13.20
N LEU A 55 -10.79 1.33 12.43
CA LEU A 55 -11.18 0.59 11.23
C LEU A 55 -11.41 -0.91 11.53
N GLY A 56 -11.26 -1.33 12.79
CA GLY A 56 -11.35 -2.74 13.19
C GLY A 56 -10.19 -3.61 12.71
N ILE A 57 -9.05 -3.01 12.34
CA ILE A 57 -7.89 -3.72 11.80
C ILE A 57 -6.90 -4.04 12.93
N ASP A 58 -6.47 -5.29 12.99
CA ASP A 58 -5.39 -5.72 13.89
C ASP A 58 -4.06 -5.07 13.47
N PRO A 59 -3.43 -4.23 14.32
CA PRO A 59 -2.17 -3.57 14.00
C PRO A 59 -0.99 -4.54 13.83
N ASP A 60 -1.06 -5.72 14.47
CA ASP A 60 -0.01 -6.74 14.41
C ASP A 60 -0.34 -7.81 13.33
N GLY A 61 -1.55 -7.72 12.76
CA GLY A 61 -2.06 -8.57 11.69
C GLY A 61 -1.39 -8.33 10.33
N LEU A 62 -1.38 -9.39 9.52
CA LEU A 62 -1.01 -9.30 8.12
C LEU A 62 -2.14 -8.62 7.34
N VAL A 63 -1.80 -7.98 6.22
CA VAL A 63 -2.81 -7.39 5.35
C VAL A 63 -3.66 -8.53 4.77
N ALA A 64 -4.93 -8.57 5.19
CA ALA A 64 -5.93 -9.46 4.62
C ALA A 64 -6.53 -8.81 3.36
N GLY A 65 -6.64 -9.58 2.28
CA GLY A 65 -7.10 -9.06 0.99
C GLY A 65 -8.48 -8.41 1.04
N GLY A 66 -9.40 -8.90 1.88
CA GLY A 66 -10.74 -8.31 2.05
C GLY A 66 -10.70 -6.88 2.58
N ASP A 67 -10.00 -6.66 3.70
CA ASP A 67 -9.89 -5.35 4.35
C ASP A 67 -9.11 -4.36 3.47
N PHE A 68 -8.06 -4.85 2.81
CA PHE A 68 -7.29 -4.04 1.87
C PHE A 68 -8.13 -3.60 0.67
N VAL A 69 -8.88 -4.51 0.06
CA VAL A 69 -9.78 -4.17 -1.06
C VAL A 69 -10.85 -3.18 -0.60
N ALA A 70 -11.47 -3.39 0.57
CA ALA A 70 -12.48 -2.48 1.10
C ALA A 70 -11.93 -1.05 1.25
N LEU A 71 -10.76 -0.89 1.89
CA LEU A 71 -10.11 0.41 2.06
C LEU A 71 -9.75 1.06 0.71
N MET A 72 -9.28 0.27 -0.25
CA MET A 72 -8.93 0.74 -1.59
C MET A 72 -10.16 1.10 -2.45
N GLU A 73 -11.34 0.59 -2.10
CA GLU A 73 -12.64 1.02 -2.63
C GLU A 73 -13.22 2.22 -1.87
N GLY A 74 -12.52 2.70 -0.84
CA GLY A 74 -12.92 3.83 0.00
C GLY A 74 -14.00 3.46 1.03
N ARG A 75 -14.07 2.18 1.40
CA ARG A 75 -15.00 1.64 2.39
C ARG A 75 -14.29 1.28 3.69
N ASP A 76 -15.01 1.44 4.78
CA ASP A 76 -14.65 0.91 6.08
C ASP A 76 -14.79 -0.63 6.07
N PRO A 77 -13.74 -1.40 6.44
CA PRO A 77 -13.80 -2.87 6.39
C PRO A 77 -14.83 -3.51 7.31
N GLY A 78 -15.06 -2.93 8.50
CA GLY A 78 -15.97 -3.50 9.49
C GLY A 78 -17.45 -3.21 9.17
N THR A 79 -17.74 -2.03 8.64
CA THR A 79 -19.11 -1.56 8.40
C THR A 79 -19.53 -1.60 6.93
N GLY A 80 -18.57 -1.54 5.99
CA GLY A 80 -18.80 -1.41 4.55
C GLY A 80 -19.19 0.00 4.09
N TRP A 81 -19.29 0.95 5.02
CA TRP A 81 -19.71 2.33 4.75
C TRP A 81 -18.59 3.10 4.07
N PHE A 82 -18.95 4.10 3.27
CA PHE A 82 -17.94 4.93 2.63
C PHE A 82 -17.24 5.84 3.64
N LEU A 83 -15.91 5.81 3.64
CA LEU A 83 -15.06 6.64 4.51
C LEU A 83 -15.13 8.14 4.15
N ARG A 84 -15.56 8.44 2.91
CA ARG A 84 -15.74 9.81 2.44
C ARG A 84 -16.87 9.91 1.40
N PRO A 85 -17.50 11.09 1.28
CA PRO A 85 -18.34 11.43 0.15
C PRO A 85 -17.58 11.37 -1.18
N GLU A 86 -18.32 11.21 -2.27
CA GLU A 86 -17.79 11.32 -3.63
C GLU A 86 -17.25 12.73 -3.89
N GLY A 87 -16.18 12.80 -4.68
CA GLY A 87 -15.73 14.08 -5.22
C GLY A 87 -16.65 14.56 -6.35
N ALA A 88 -16.44 15.80 -6.80
CA ALA A 88 -17.21 16.40 -7.90
C ALA A 88 -17.21 15.59 -9.22
N GLY A 89 -16.23 14.69 -9.41
CA GLY A 89 -16.16 13.78 -10.54
C GLY A 89 -16.79 12.40 -10.31
N GLY A 90 -17.64 12.22 -9.28
CA GLY A 90 -18.28 10.93 -8.94
C GLY A 90 -17.34 9.85 -8.39
N GLY A 91 -16.03 10.10 -8.40
CA GLY A 91 -15.02 9.18 -7.91
C GLY A 91 -14.64 9.41 -6.44
N ARG A 92 -14.25 8.33 -5.77
CA ARG A 92 -13.48 8.35 -4.51
C ARG A 92 -12.02 8.10 -4.85
N GLY A 93 -11.10 8.88 -4.26
CA GLY A 93 -9.67 8.80 -4.58
C GLY A 93 -9.11 7.41 -4.28
N GLY A 94 -8.35 6.83 -5.21
CA GLY A 94 -7.84 5.46 -5.12
C GLY A 94 -6.57 5.30 -4.27
N GLY A 95 -5.99 6.40 -3.78
CA GLY A 95 -4.75 6.41 -3.00
C GLY A 95 -3.52 6.85 -3.80
N ILE A 96 -2.36 6.75 -3.16
CA ILE A 96 -1.05 6.99 -3.76
C ILE A 96 -0.20 5.75 -3.52
N ASP A 97 0.30 5.16 -4.60
CA ASP A 97 1.31 4.12 -4.50
C ASP A 97 2.69 4.77 -4.40
N VAL A 98 3.43 4.43 -3.35
CA VAL A 98 4.77 4.93 -3.09
C VAL A 98 5.74 3.75 -3.11
N THR A 99 6.45 3.60 -4.23
CA THR A 99 7.36 2.48 -4.45
C THR A 99 8.79 2.85 -4.05
N PHE A 100 9.38 2.02 -3.18
CA PHE A 100 10.77 2.11 -2.75
C PHE A 100 11.60 0.95 -3.33
N SER A 101 12.26 1.21 -4.45
CA SER A 101 13.21 0.27 -5.04
C SER A 101 14.56 0.34 -4.33
N ALA A 102 15.14 -0.83 -4.02
CA ALA A 102 16.52 -0.91 -3.56
C ALA A 102 17.50 -0.48 -4.69
N PRO A 103 18.71 0.00 -4.34
CA PRO A 103 19.77 0.19 -5.34
C PRO A 103 20.04 -1.11 -6.09
N LYS A 104 20.34 -1.03 -7.39
CA LYS A 104 20.55 -2.23 -8.23
C LYS A 104 21.64 -3.16 -7.69
N SER A 105 22.70 -2.61 -7.13
CA SER A 105 23.75 -3.39 -6.46
C SER A 105 23.21 -4.26 -5.32
N VAL A 106 22.28 -3.75 -4.50
CA VAL A 106 21.63 -4.50 -3.42
C VAL A 106 20.77 -5.61 -4.00
N SER A 107 20.03 -5.36 -5.08
CA SER A 107 19.24 -6.40 -5.76
C SER A 107 20.11 -7.53 -6.30
N THR A 108 21.28 -7.21 -6.89
CA THR A 108 22.23 -8.22 -7.37
C THR A 108 22.76 -9.07 -6.24
N VAL A 109 23.17 -8.45 -5.13
CA VAL A 109 23.65 -9.18 -3.94
C VAL A 109 22.54 -10.08 -3.40
N TRP A 110 21.31 -9.58 -3.23
CA TRP A 110 20.18 -10.38 -2.75
C TRP A 110 19.93 -11.61 -3.64
N ALA A 111 19.92 -11.45 -4.96
CA ALA A 111 19.65 -12.55 -5.90
C ALA A 111 20.67 -13.68 -5.79
N LEU A 112 21.94 -13.34 -5.54
CA LEU A 112 23.05 -14.30 -5.46
C LEU A 112 23.34 -14.79 -4.03
N SER A 113 22.64 -14.26 -3.02
CA SER A 113 22.89 -14.55 -1.60
C SER A 113 22.30 -15.89 -1.16
N GLU A 114 22.86 -16.46 -0.09
CA GLU A 114 22.27 -17.60 0.63
C GLU A 114 20.97 -17.20 1.35
N PRO A 115 20.08 -18.16 1.70
CA PRO A 115 18.78 -17.85 2.30
C PRO A 115 18.85 -16.94 3.54
N TRP A 116 19.81 -17.16 4.43
CA TRP A 116 19.98 -16.34 5.64
C TRP A 116 20.42 -14.91 5.33
N GLN A 117 21.29 -14.73 4.32
CA GLN A 117 21.73 -13.39 3.87
C GLN A 117 20.59 -12.63 3.20
N ARG A 118 19.74 -13.32 2.42
CA ARG A 118 18.54 -12.71 1.82
C ARG A 118 17.61 -12.17 2.91
N GLN A 119 17.38 -12.94 3.97
CA GLN A 119 16.55 -12.51 5.10
C GLN A 119 17.10 -11.24 5.78
N GLU A 120 18.41 -11.16 6.00
CA GLU A 120 19.04 -9.96 6.57
C GLU A 120 18.90 -8.73 5.66
N ILE A 121 19.12 -8.91 4.35
CA ILE A 121 18.95 -7.84 3.35
C ILE A 121 17.49 -7.38 3.28
N GLU A 122 16.54 -8.31 3.29
CA GLU A 122 15.11 -8.01 3.30
C GLU A 122 14.68 -7.24 4.56
N ALA A 123 15.18 -7.66 5.73
CA ALA A 123 14.91 -7.00 7.00
C ALA A 123 15.47 -5.57 7.03
N ALA A 124 16.70 -5.37 6.55
CA ALA A 124 17.29 -4.04 6.42
C ALA A 124 16.49 -3.15 5.46
N CYS A 125 16.07 -3.69 4.32
CA CYS A 125 15.24 -2.98 3.35
C CYS A 125 13.86 -2.61 3.94
N ALA A 126 13.25 -3.49 4.72
CA ALA A 126 11.97 -3.26 5.38
C ALA A 126 12.06 -2.12 6.41
N ARG A 127 13.09 -2.12 7.25
CA ARG A 127 13.35 -1.04 8.23
C ARG A 127 13.54 0.31 7.53
N GLY A 128 14.39 0.36 6.49
CA GLY A 128 14.62 1.60 5.74
C GLY A 128 13.35 2.17 5.08
N ARG A 129 12.41 1.31 4.62
CA ARG A 129 11.10 1.76 4.10
C ARG A 129 10.21 2.33 5.20
N ALA A 130 10.16 1.68 6.37
CA ALA A 130 9.36 2.13 7.51
C ALA A 130 9.79 3.55 7.96
N ASP A 131 11.10 3.78 8.08
CA ASP A 131 11.65 5.09 8.47
C ASP A 131 11.30 6.17 7.44
N ARG A 132 11.47 5.89 6.14
CA ARG A 132 11.22 6.86 5.08
C ARG A 132 9.73 7.24 4.96
N ARG A 133 8.82 6.36 5.35
CA ARG A 133 7.36 6.65 5.42
C ARG A 133 7.06 7.71 6.48
N VAL A 134 7.70 7.68 7.64
CA VAL A 134 7.46 8.64 8.72
C VAL A 134 7.65 10.08 8.21
N HIS A 135 8.60 10.28 7.31
CA HIS A 135 8.89 11.58 6.69
C HIS A 135 7.97 11.95 5.51
N ALA A 136 7.23 10.99 4.94
CA ALA A 136 6.39 11.20 3.75
C ALA A 136 4.93 11.59 4.07
N ARG A 137 4.59 11.91 5.32
CA ARG A 137 3.22 12.31 5.70
C ARG A 137 2.76 13.49 4.84
N ALA A 138 1.70 13.27 4.06
CA ALA A 138 1.05 14.31 3.29
C ALA A 138 0.59 15.41 4.26
N ARG A 139 1.00 16.67 4.00
CA ARG A 139 0.47 17.82 4.74
C ARG A 139 -1.05 17.80 4.63
N PRO A 140 -1.80 17.93 5.74
CA PRO A 140 -3.25 18.07 5.64
C PRO A 140 -3.56 19.26 4.73
N ARG A 141 -4.37 19.04 3.69
CA ARG A 141 -4.97 20.17 2.97
C ARG A 141 -5.83 20.90 3.99
N GLY A 142 -5.53 22.19 4.20
CA GLY A 142 -6.30 23.05 5.09
C GLY A 142 -7.79 23.01 4.75
N PRO A 143 -8.66 23.33 5.71
CA PRO A 143 -10.10 23.34 5.50
C PRO A 143 -10.45 24.22 4.29
N PRO A 144 -11.46 23.83 3.48
CA PRO A 144 -11.91 24.65 2.37
C PRO A 144 -12.33 26.04 2.89
N PRO A 145 -12.08 27.12 2.12
CA PRO A 145 -12.47 28.46 2.55
C PRO A 145 -13.98 28.51 2.79
N LEU A 146 -14.37 29.06 3.95
CA LEU A 146 -15.75 29.34 4.29
C LEU A 146 -16.36 30.22 3.19
N GLN A 147 -17.33 29.68 2.44
CA GLN A 147 -18.13 30.48 1.54
C GLN A 147 -18.85 31.52 2.39
N ARG A 148 -18.57 32.80 2.13
CA ARG A 148 -19.32 33.89 2.76
C ARG A 148 -20.77 33.83 2.24
N PRO A 149 -21.78 33.95 3.12
CA PRO A 149 -23.16 34.11 2.65
C PRO A 149 -23.24 35.40 1.84
N GLY A 150 -23.77 35.29 0.63
CA GLY A 150 -24.00 36.44 -0.25
C GLY A 150 -24.88 37.48 0.44
N GLY A 151 -24.43 38.73 0.38
CA GLY A 151 -25.25 39.92 0.63
C GLY A 151 -25.49 40.65 -0.67
#